data_AF-A0A1S2FFC3-F1
#
_entry.id   AF-A0A1S2FFC3-F1
#
_cell.length_a   1.000
_cell.length_b   1.000
_cell.length_c   1.000
_cell.angle_alpha   90.00
_cell.angle_beta   90.00
_cell.angle_gamma   90.00
#
_symmetry.space_group_name_H-M   'P 1'
#
loop_
_entity.id
_entity.type
_entity.pdbx_description
1 polymer ?
#
loop_
_entity_poly.entity_id
_entity_poly.type
_entity_poly.pdbx_seq_one_letter_code
_entity_poly.pdbx_strand_id
1 'polypeptide(L)'
;MDLGNIAFSLAAGMSKRNSDKRYNCSAVATRATVYHRSNDNGGMGIKPDSTYRSRHVVAYDFTDLQLMYGNFHGADDKATDNDIRTKAVLEKKDGPDWVRIPLTIRGESLATIGPGGRVLTDPMGLKFVKGEEFFIYTYVAAPSGIWPGGMFLQRDVSGESGVLGDKTMDKDFVWNWNSTPFWAASQSISVGTWRRIADWKYMLKCTVAGTTGTTQPASTTDGEILTDGTVTWQVYQSAAVGVYGYTPLAIHGKTKEPKPSIAVIGDSIMWGAGDKNPINPSVGGDNYGFLIRAINNNFGYSALCISGEATRHFVGMRRKFRIRVTDGMTHAVVEHGINDVNQGRSFEEIQGNLLDIYNELSSRGMKVYACTLVPVTDSTDGWATEKNQSVKGNEAVRTRLNDWIRTTPAPLSGYFETADTVETSRNSGIWKQGMVLTTDNLGIHPSAAGHLAMMAAIDTSVFTV
;
A
#
# COMPACT_ATOMS: atom_id res chain seq x y z
N MET A 1 -6.72 18.76 59.42
CA MET A 1 -6.50 18.42 57.99
C MET A 1 -6.83 16.94 57.86
N ASP A 2 -7.93 16.59 57.21
CA ASP A 2 -8.41 15.22 57.12
C ASP A 2 -7.59 14.45 56.07
N LEU A 3 -6.55 13.76 56.55
CA LEU A 3 -5.61 13.01 55.72
C LEU A 3 -6.29 11.84 54.97
N GLY A 4 -7.43 11.33 55.46
CA GLY A 4 -8.17 10.23 54.84
C GLY A 4 -8.88 10.67 53.55
N ASN A 5 -9.49 11.85 53.56
CA ASN A 5 -10.13 12.45 52.39
C ASN A 5 -9.13 12.91 51.32
N ILE A 6 -7.92 13.31 51.73
CA ILE A 6 -6.83 13.65 50.79
C ILE A 6 -6.27 12.37 50.14
N ALA A 7 -6.10 11.29 50.89
CA ALA A 7 -5.64 10.01 50.35
C ALA A 7 -6.65 9.38 49.38
N PHE A 8 -7.96 9.45 49.68
CA PHE A 8 -9.00 8.97 48.77
C PHE A 8 -9.11 9.80 47.49
N SER A 9 -8.97 11.13 47.57
CA SER A 9 -8.99 11.99 46.37
C SER A 9 -7.72 11.83 45.52
N LEU A 10 -6.55 11.60 46.13
CA LEU A 10 -5.32 11.24 45.44
C LEU A 10 -5.41 9.87 44.77
N ALA A 11 -5.96 8.86 45.44
CA ALA A 11 -6.16 7.52 44.87
C ALA A 11 -7.18 7.53 43.72
N ALA A 12 -8.29 8.26 43.86
CA ALA A 12 -9.26 8.46 42.78
C ALA A 12 -8.67 9.27 41.61
N GLY A 13 -7.82 10.27 41.89
CA GLY A 13 -7.07 11.04 40.90
C GLY A 13 -5.93 10.26 40.23
N MET A 14 -5.36 9.26 40.89
CA MET A 14 -4.37 8.33 40.33
C MET A 14 -5.04 7.23 39.50
N SER A 15 -6.22 6.75 39.92
CA SER A 15 -7.09 5.88 39.12
C SER A 15 -7.54 6.56 37.83
N LYS A 16 -8.00 7.83 37.88
CA LYS A 16 -8.31 8.64 36.70
C LYS A 16 -7.10 8.89 35.78
N ARG A 17 -5.93 9.20 36.36
CA ARG A 17 -4.68 9.38 35.59
C ARG A 17 -4.19 8.08 34.94
N ASN A 18 -4.47 6.92 35.52
CA ASN A 18 -4.21 5.63 34.89
C ASN A 18 -5.29 5.24 33.86
N SER A 19 -6.54 5.70 34.00
CA SER A 19 -7.60 5.46 33.00
C SER A 19 -7.50 6.36 31.76
N ASP A 20 -6.76 7.46 31.84
CA ASP A 20 -6.45 8.36 30.71
C ASP A 20 -5.08 8.09 30.06
N LYS A 21 -4.37 7.02 30.46
CA LYS A 21 -3.16 6.58 29.76
C LYS A 21 -3.53 6.16 28.34
N ARG A 22 -3.30 7.04 27.38
CA ARG A 22 -3.39 6.72 25.96
C ARG A 22 -2.01 6.43 25.41
N TYR A 23 -1.90 5.33 24.68
CA TYR A 23 -0.66 4.88 24.06
C TYR A 23 -0.64 5.36 22.62
N ASN A 24 0.50 5.91 22.18
CA ASN A 24 0.69 6.25 20.77
C ASN A 24 0.82 4.94 19.98
N CYS A 25 -0.08 4.73 19.03
CA CYS A 25 -0.04 3.62 18.10
C CYS A 25 0.26 4.18 16.71
N SER A 26 1.34 3.68 16.09
CA SER A 26 1.85 4.24 14.83
C SER A 26 1.05 3.84 13.59
N ALA A 27 0.25 2.78 13.67
CA ALA A 27 -0.78 2.47 12.68
C ALA A 27 -2.07 2.10 13.40
N VAL A 28 -3.09 2.95 13.30
CA VAL A 28 -4.43 2.72 13.89
C VAL A 28 -5.52 2.49 12.84
N ALA A 29 -5.16 2.69 11.58
CA ALA A 29 -6.01 2.44 10.44
C ALA A 29 -5.22 1.68 9.38
N THR A 30 -5.96 1.13 8.46
CA THR A 30 -5.43 0.40 7.31
C THR A 30 -4.80 1.36 6.28
N ARG A 31 -4.01 0.77 5.37
CA ARG A 31 -2.98 1.37 4.51
C ARG A 31 -3.07 2.87 4.24
N ALA A 32 -1.92 3.52 4.41
CA ALA A 32 -1.75 4.93 4.07
C ALA A 32 -1.13 5.10 2.65
N THR A 33 -0.10 4.31 2.27
CA THR A 33 0.51 4.30 0.92
C THR A 33 1.31 2.99 0.66
N VAL A 34 1.50 2.59 -0.60
CA VAL A 34 2.42 1.52 -1.03
C VAL A 34 3.62 2.11 -1.79
N TYR A 35 4.79 1.47 -1.70
CA TYR A 35 6.00 1.92 -2.38
C TYR A 35 6.15 1.26 -3.77
N HIS A 36 6.31 2.04 -4.85
CA HIS A 36 6.47 1.52 -6.23
C HIS A 36 7.76 2.03 -6.88
N ARG A 37 8.43 1.16 -7.65
CA ARG A 37 9.63 1.53 -8.43
C ARG A 37 9.34 2.65 -9.43
N SER A 38 10.19 3.68 -9.41
CA SER A 38 10.10 4.89 -10.22
C SER A 38 10.35 4.65 -11.72
N ASN A 39 10.74 3.43 -12.11
CA ASN A 39 11.32 3.12 -13.42
C ASN A 39 10.32 2.55 -14.42
N ASP A 40 9.25 1.88 -13.98
CA ASP A 40 8.51 0.95 -14.87
C ASP A 40 7.30 1.57 -15.56
N ASN A 41 7.05 2.89 -15.45
CA ASN A 41 5.99 3.53 -16.24
C ASN A 41 6.05 5.06 -16.34
N GLY A 42 7.24 5.65 -16.56
CA GLY A 42 7.35 7.05 -17.02
C GLY A 42 6.62 8.12 -16.18
N GLY A 43 6.31 7.82 -14.92
CA GLY A 43 5.46 8.64 -14.06
C GLY A 43 6.27 9.28 -12.95
N MET A 44 7.22 10.14 -13.29
CA MET A 44 7.55 11.21 -12.35
C MET A 44 6.25 11.99 -12.11
N GLY A 45 5.94 12.40 -10.88
CA GLY A 45 4.69 13.10 -10.56
C GLY A 45 4.60 14.44 -11.30
N ILE A 46 4.05 14.45 -12.51
CA ILE A 46 3.97 15.62 -13.40
C ILE A 46 2.68 16.43 -13.17
N LYS A 47 2.15 16.55 -11.93
CA LYS A 47 0.98 17.44 -11.70
C LYS A 47 1.11 18.30 -10.42
N PRO A 48 1.78 19.47 -10.50
CA PRO A 48 2.01 20.46 -9.42
C PRO A 48 0.82 21.12 -8.74
N ASP A 49 -0.42 20.69 -9.01
CA ASP A 49 -1.60 21.10 -8.25
C ASP A 49 -2.67 20.00 -8.31
N SER A 50 -2.74 19.16 -7.28
CA SER A 50 -3.67 18.02 -7.23
C SER A 50 -4.05 17.69 -5.79
N THR A 51 -5.30 17.28 -5.60
CA THR A 51 -5.85 16.88 -4.30
C THR A 51 -6.23 15.41 -4.33
N TYR A 52 -5.45 14.50 -3.77
CA TYR A 52 -5.77 13.07 -3.77
C TYR A 52 -6.75 12.72 -2.66
N ARG A 53 -7.71 11.83 -2.90
CA ARG A 53 -8.61 11.31 -1.86
C ARG A 53 -8.28 9.84 -1.58
N SER A 54 -8.03 9.46 -0.33
CA SER A 54 -7.82 8.06 0.08
C SER A 54 -8.87 7.61 1.08
N ARG A 55 -9.42 6.40 0.89
CA ARG A 55 -10.32 5.73 1.85
C ARG A 55 -9.53 4.91 2.86
N HIS A 56 -9.92 4.95 4.12
CA HIS A 56 -9.31 4.20 5.22
C HIS A 56 -10.38 3.55 6.10
N VAL A 57 -10.04 2.40 6.68
CA VAL A 57 -10.87 1.70 7.67
C VAL A 57 -10.12 1.67 9.01
N VAL A 58 -10.82 2.01 10.08
CA VAL A 58 -10.25 2.06 11.42
C VAL A 58 -10.01 0.64 11.95
N ALA A 59 -8.77 0.33 12.34
CA ALA A 59 -8.40 -0.99 12.86
C ALA A 59 -8.64 -1.13 14.37
N TYR A 60 -8.57 -0.01 15.11
CA TYR A 60 -8.72 0.05 16.57
C TYR A 60 -9.55 1.25 17.00
N ASP A 61 -10.19 1.20 18.15
CA ASP A 61 -10.72 2.42 18.76
C ASP A 61 -9.56 3.37 19.11
N PHE A 62 -9.58 4.59 18.59
CA PHE A 62 -8.52 5.57 18.83
C PHE A 62 -9.02 7.01 18.86
N THR A 63 -8.13 7.90 19.30
CA THR A 63 -8.30 9.36 19.32
C THR A 63 -7.05 10.05 18.80
N ASP A 64 -7.05 11.38 18.65
CA ASP A 64 -5.83 12.12 18.30
C ASP A 64 -5.23 11.64 16.98
N LEU A 65 -6.07 11.57 15.94
CA LEU A 65 -5.63 11.21 14.58
C LEU A 65 -4.47 12.12 14.15
N GLN A 66 -3.39 11.51 13.67
CA GLN A 66 -2.28 12.19 13.03
C GLN A 66 -1.88 11.48 11.74
N LEU A 67 -1.73 12.25 10.67
CA LEU A 67 -1.31 11.76 9.37
C LEU A 67 0.18 12.02 9.18
N MET A 68 0.94 10.98 8.85
CA MET A 68 2.36 11.13 8.52
C MET A 68 2.50 11.49 7.04
N TYR A 69 3.29 12.52 6.74
CA TYR A 69 3.65 12.91 5.37
C TYR A 69 5.16 13.03 5.24
N GLY A 70 5.70 12.87 4.03
CA GLY A 70 7.13 12.92 3.78
C GLY A 70 7.47 13.43 2.38
N ASN A 71 8.57 14.16 2.25
CA ASN A 71 9.03 14.73 0.99
C ASN A 71 10.26 13.99 0.43
N PHE A 72 10.07 12.73 0.02
CA PHE A 72 11.14 11.88 -0.52
C PHE A 72 10.58 10.84 -1.49
N HIS A 73 11.40 10.40 -2.45
CA HIS A 73 11.06 9.32 -3.35
C HIS A 73 11.05 7.98 -2.60
N GLY A 74 9.95 7.25 -2.63
CA GLY A 74 9.80 6.02 -1.89
C GLY A 74 10.67 4.87 -2.38
N ALA A 75 10.77 4.63 -3.70
CA ALA A 75 11.48 3.45 -4.22
C ALA A 75 12.98 3.62 -4.39
N ASP A 76 13.44 4.81 -4.73
CA ASP A 76 14.87 5.12 -4.76
C ASP A 76 15.38 5.66 -3.43
N ASP A 77 14.44 5.99 -2.53
CA ASP A 77 14.70 6.45 -1.18
C ASP A 77 15.66 7.65 -1.15
N LYS A 78 15.37 8.59 -2.04
CA LYS A 78 16.10 9.85 -2.24
C LYS A 78 15.25 11.02 -1.78
N ALA A 79 15.88 12.07 -1.28
CA ALA A 79 15.18 13.34 -1.11
C ALA A 79 14.68 13.82 -2.49
N THR A 80 13.56 14.53 -2.52
CA THR A 80 13.11 15.26 -3.71
C THR A 80 13.99 16.49 -3.95
N ASP A 81 13.85 17.11 -5.12
CA ASP A 81 14.66 18.27 -5.50
C ASP A 81 14.13 19.60 -4.94
N ASN A 82 12.87 19.63 -4.48
CA ASN A 82 12.17 20.87 -4.13
C ASN A 82 11.35 20.73 -2.84
N ASP A 83 11.08 21.87 -2.20
CA ASP A 83 10.04 21.99 -1.19
C ASP A 83 8.67 21.63 -1.80
N ILE A 84 7.84 20.96 -0.99
CA ILE A 84 6.42 20.76 -1.30
C ILE A 84 5.56 21.50 -0.29
N ARG A 85 4.39 21.96 -0.73
CA ARG A 85 3.32 22.44 0.15
C ARG A 85 2.27 21.36 0.27
N THR A 86 1.81 21.03 1.46
CA THR A 86 0.82 19.98 1.71
C THR A 86 -0.32 20.51 2.56
N LYS A 87 -1.55 20.14 2.18
CA LYS A 87 -2.77 20.39 2.94
C LYS A 87 -3.56 19.10 3.06
N ALA A 88 -4.10 18.82 4.24
CA ALA A 88 -4.90 17.63 4.48
C ALA A 88 -6.30 18.00 5.01
N VAL A 89 -7.32 17.24 4.60
CA VAL A 89 -8.70 17.35 5.08
C VAL A 89 -9.21 15.95 5.37
N LEU A 90 -9.74 15.75 6.57
CA LEU A 90 -10.46 14.54 6.95
C LEU A 90 -11.92 14.66 6.51
N GLU A 91 -12.50 13.61 5.95
CA GLU A 91 -13.94 13.47 5.73
C GLU A 91 -14.42 12.23 6.49
N LYS A 92 -15.32 12.40 7.47
CA LYS A 92 -15.91 11.31 8.24
C LYS A 92 -17.41 11.51 8.43
N LYS A 93 -18.13 10.45 8.79
CA LYS A 93 -19.55 10.55 9.11
C LYS A 93 -19.78 11.28 10.44
N ASP A 94 -20.79 12.13 10.47
CA ASP A 94 -21.44 12.70 11.65
C ASP A 94 -22.96 12.48 11.50
N GLY A 95 -23.49 11.47 12.19
CA GLY A 95 -24.83 10.96 11.92
C GLY A 95 -24.95 10.43 10.46
N PRO A 96 -25.98 10.86 9.69
CA PRO A 96 -26.15 10.43 8.31
C PRO A 96 -25.22 11.17 7.32
N ASP A 97 -24.63 12.29 7.72
CA ASP A 97 -23.94 13.22 6.82
C ASP A 97 -22.41 13.02 6.85
N TRP A 98 -21.76 13.33 5.73
CA TRP A 98 -20.30 13.39 5.65
C TRP A 98 -19.81 14.80 5.92
N VAL A 99 -18.94 14.96 6.91
CA VAL A 99 -18.38 16.26 7.32
C VAL A 99 -16.89 16.31 7.00
N ARG A 100 -16.46 17.43 6.43
CA ARG A 100 -15.05 17.71 6.11
C ARG A 100 -14.42 18.60 7.17
N ILE A 101 -13.30 18.15 7.71
CA ILE A 101 -12.57 18.78 8.81
C ILE A 101 -11.14 19.06 8.35
N PRO A 102 -10.76 20.34 8.14
CA PRO A 102 -9.40 20.70 7.78
C PRO A 102 -8.41 20.30 8.86
N LEU A 103 -7.26 19.79 8.44
CA LEU A 103 -6.15 19.43 9.31
C LEU A 103 -5.06 20.50 9.22
N THR A 104 -4.30 20.66 10.30
CA THR A 104 -3.13 21.52 10.34
C THR A 104 -1.86 20.69 10.51
N ILE A 105 -0.74 21.23 10.04
CA ILE A 105 0.60 20.70 10.24
C ILE A 105 1.41 21.84 10.86
N ARG A 106 1.79 21.70 12.13
CA ARG A 106 2.49 22.77 12.89
C ARG A 106 1.68 24.07 12.93
N GLY A 107 0.36 23.97 13.06
CA GLY A 107 -0.58 25.09 13.07
C GLY A 107 -0.94 25.65 11.69
N GLU A 108 -0.32 25.19 10.61
CA GLU A 108 -0.56 25.70 9.25
C GLU A 108 -1.53 24.80 8.49
N SER A 109 -2.49 25.40 7.77
CA SER A 109 -3.45 24.69 6.91
C SER A 109 -2.89 24.33 5.53
N LEU A 110 -1.75 24.92 5.15
CA LEU A 110 -0.96 24.58 3.97
C LEU A 110 0.52 24.67 4.36
N ALA A 111 1.11 23.55 4.75
CA ALA A 111 2.45 23.53 5.34
C ALA A 111 3.53 23.18 4.31
N THR A 112 4.70 23.81 4.45
CA THR A 112 5.88 23.48 3.65
C THR A 112 6.68 22.33 4.25
N ILE A 113 7.02 21.34 3.44
CA ILE A 113 7.87 20.20 3.78
C ILE A 113 9.10 20.25 2.86
N GLY A 114 10.27 20.51 3.43
CA GLY A 114 11.51 20.53 2.65
C GLY A 114 12.00 19.14 2.22
N PRO A 115 12.91 19.05 1.24
CA PRO A 115 13.50 17.80 0.77
C PRO A 115 13.94 16.84 1.88
N GLY A 116 13.50 15.59 1.81
CA GLY A 116 13.79 14.54 2.79
C GLY A 116 13.07 14.71 4.14
N GLY A 117 12.25 15.74 4.28
CA GLY A 117 11.47 16.04 5.48
C GLY A 117 10.37 15.01 5.73
N ARG A 118 9.99 14.86 7.00
CA ARG A 118 8.84 14.09 7.47
C ARG A 118 8.08 14.90 8.50
N VAL A 119 6.75 14.94 8.40
CA VAL A 119 5.88 15.66 9.33
C VAL A 119 4.69 14.81 9.75
N LEU A 120 4.09 15.15 10.87
CA LEU A 120 2.76 14.68 11.28
C LEU A 120 1.81 15.88 11.25
N THR A 121 0.54 15.64 10.94
CA THR A 121 -0.51 16.62 11.27
C THR A 121 -0.59 16.82 12.78
N ASP A 122 -1.10 17.98 13.20
CA ASP A 122 -1.37 18.23 14.60
C ASP A 122 -2.46 17.24 15.10
N PRO A 123 -2.39 16.79 16.37
CA PRO A 123 -3.32 15.81 16.89
C PRO A 123 -4.75 16.36 16.92
N MET A 124 -5.69 15.57 16.43
CA MET A 124 -7.12 15.92 16.46
C MET A 124 -7.84 15.23 17.61
N GLY A 125 -8.46 16.00 18.51
CA GLY A 125 -9.30 15.47 19.61
C GLY A 125 -10.56 14.69 19.21
N LEU A 126 -10.66 14.24 17.95
CA LEU A 126 -11.71 13.39 17.41
C LEU A 126 -11.55 11.95 17.88
N LYS A 127 -12.67 11.23 17.91
CA LYS A 127 -12.76 9.80 18.25
C LYS A 127 -13.10 8.99 17.00
N PHE A 128 -12.51 7.82 16.91
CA PHE A 128 -12.72 6.83 15.86
C PHE A 128 -12.99 5.47 16.49
N VAL A 129 -13.93 4.73 15.91
CA VAL A 129 -14.31 3.40 16.36
C VAL A 129 -13.86 2.35 15.35
N LYS A 130 -13.42 1.18 15.80
CA LYS A 130 -13.05 0.05 14.93
C LYS A 130 -14.13 -0.21 13.88
N GLY A 131 -13.72 -0.38 12.62
CA GLY A 131 -14.59 -0.61 11.48
C GLY A 131 -15.22 0.65 10.88
N GLU A 132 -15.06 1.82 11.52
CA GLU A 132 -15.48 3.09 10.92
C GLU A 132 -14.67 3.40 9.66
N GLU A 133 -15.33 3.99 8.68
CA GLU A 133 -14.71 4.47 7.45
C GLU A 133 -14.54 5.98 7.46
N PHE A 134 -13.41 6.43 6.94
CA PHE A 134 -13.15 7.84 6.69
C PHE A 134 -12.31 8.03 5.42
N PHE A 135 -12.29 9.26 4.93
CA PHE A 135 -11.47 9.64 3.79
C PHE A 135 -10.50 10.75 4.17
N ILE A 136 -9.32 10.72 3.57
CA ILE A 136 -8.34 11.80 3.64
C ILE A 136 -8.21 12.42 2.27
N TYR A 137 -8.38 13.73 2.19
CA TYR A 137 -8.04 14.53 1.03
C TYR A 137 -6.67 15.16 1.28
N THR A 138 -5.72 14.95 0.37
CA THR A 138 -4.37 15.50 0.44
C THR A 138 -4.12 16.36 -0.78
N TYR A 139 -4.12 17.67 -0.61
CA TYR A 139 -3.58 18.60 -1.59
C TYR A 139 -2.08 18.70 -1.44
N VAL A 140 -1.38 18.81 -2.56
CA VAL A 140 0.01 19.26 -2.55
C VAL A 140 0.33 20.17 -3.72
N ALA A 141 1.45 20.88 -3.62
CA ALA A 141 2.01 21.64 -4.71
C ALA A 141 3.53 21.69 -4.60
N ALA A 142 4.20 21.77 -5.74
CA ALA A 142 5.64 21.98 -5.85
C ALA A 142 5.92 23.14 -6.83
N PRO A 143 6.92 23.99 -6.58
CA PRO A 143 7.22 25.15 -7.43
C PRO A 143 7.72 24.77 -8.83
N SER A 144 8.33 23.59 -8.99
CA SER A 144 8.66 22.99 -10.28
C SER A 144 8.71 21.46 -10.12
N GLY A 145 8.68 20.73 -11.25
CA GLY A 145 8.80 19.28 -11.42
C GLY A 145 8.89 18.36 -10.18
N ILE A 146 8.00 17.35 -10.19
CA ILE A 146 8.07 16.08 -9.44
C ILE A 146 7.82 16.17 -7.94
N TRP A 147 6.71 15.58 -7.53
CA TRP A 147 6.32 15.33 -6.15
C TRP A 147 7.02 14.06 -5.67
N PRO A 148 7.08 13.80 -4.36
CA PRO A 148 7.55 12.52 -3.82
C PRO A 148 7.11 11.33 -4.66
N GLY A 149 8.05 10.76 -5.42
CA GLY A 149 7.78 9.68 -6.37
C GLY A 149 7.76 8.33 -5.69
N GLY A 150 7.20 7.31 -6.33
CA GLY A 150 7.19 5.95 -5.77
C GLY A 150 6.27 5.76 -4.56
N MET A 151 5.36 6.71 -4.33
CA MET A 151 4.18 6.57 -3.48
C MET A 151 2.99 6.21 -4.37
N PHE A 152 2.40 5.05 -4.14
CA PHE A 152 1.37 4.46 -4.98
C PHE A 152 0.10 4.19 -4.16
N LEU A 153 -1.01 4.72 -4.66
CA LEU A 153 -2.34 4.36 -4.19
C LEU A 153 -2.91 3.34 -5.14
N GLN A 154 -2.98 2.08 -4.71
CA GLN A 154 -3.61 1.07 -5.54
C GLN A 154 -5.13 1.15 -5.47
N ARG A 155 -5.74 0.95 -6.63
CA ARG A 155 -7.16 0.76 -6.83
C ARG A 155 -7.69 -0.51 -6.14
N ASP A 156 -8.70 -0.32 -5.30
CA ASP A 156 -9.72 -1.23 -4.74
C ASP A 156 -9.33 -2.54 -4.05
N VAL A 157 -8.13 -2.64 -3.49
CA VAL A 157 -7.60 -3.94 -3.04
C VAL A 157 -8.27 -4.49 -1.78
N SER A 158 -8.87 -3.63 -0.95
CA SER A 158 -9.50 -4.01 0.33
C SER A 158 -10.78 -3.23 0.64
N GLY A 159 -11.34 -2.52 -0.35
CA GLY A 159 -12.26 -1.41 -0.11
C GLY A 159 -11.56 -0.12 0.30
N GLU A 160 -10.28 -0.14 0.69
CA GLU A 160 -9.47 1.07 0.77
C GLU A 160 -8.89 1.35 -0.60
N SER A 161 -8.95 2.57 -1.13
CA SER A 161 -8.29 2.96 -2.37
C SER A 161 -8.39 4.45 -2.61
N GLY A 162 -7.45 4.96 -3.42
CA GLY A 162 -7.44 6.31 -3.91
C GLY A 162 -8.62 6.57 -4.83
N VAL A 163 -9.50 7.48 -4.43
CA VAL A 163 -10.31 8.20 -5.41
C VAL A 163 -9.46 9.37 -5.89
N LEU A 164 -9.32 9.40 -7.20
CA LEU A 164 -8.97 10.50 -8.08
C LEU A 164 -8.61 11.83 -7.41
N GLY A 165 -7.50 12.39 -7.90
CA GLY A 165 -7.19 13.80 -7.72
C GLY A 165 -8.44 14.65 -7.96
N ASP A 166 -8.93 15.34 -6.94
CA ASP A 166 -10.00 16.31 -7.06
C ASP A 166 -9.51 17.44 -7.97
N LYS A 167 -9.89 17.32 -9.23
CA LYS A 167 -10.61 18.37 -9.92
C LYS A 167 -11.91 17.77 -10.43
N THR A 168 -12.94 17.81 -9.57
CA THR A 168 -14.35 17.60 -9.95
C THR A 168 -14.63 16.30 -10.70
N MET A 169 -14.20 15.16 -10.18
CA MET A 169 -14.84 13.93 -10.59
C MET A 169 -16.14 13.80 -9.83
N ASP A 170 -17.20 14.12 -10.58
CA ASP A 170 -18.59 13.97 -10.16
C ASP A 170 -18.75 12.67 -9.38
N LYS A 171 -19.36 12.78 -8.20
CA LYS A 171 -19.75 11.68 -7.30
C LYS A 171 -20.44 10.51 -8.02
N ASP A 172 -20.93 10.75 -9.23
CA ASP A 172 -21.59 9.79 -10.11
C ASP A 172 -20.62 8.92 -10.96
N PHE A 173 -19.30 9.17 -10.94
CA PHE A 173 -18.30 8.36 -11.65
C PHE A 173 -17.87 7.10 -10.89
N VAL A 174 -18.57 6.72 -9.83
CA VAL A 174 -18.28 5.45 -9.16
C VAL A 174 -18.69 4.31 -10.10
N TRP A 175 -17.68 3.67 -10.69
CA TRP A 175 -17.64 2.24 -10.93
C TRP A 175 -18.40 1.68 -12.14
N ASN A 176 -18.06 2.09 -13.37
CA ASN A 176 -18.54 1.37 -14.54
C ASN A 176 -17.52 1.35 -15.70
N TRP A 177 -16.24 1.08 -15.41
CA TRP A 177 -15.39 0.33 -16.39
C TRP A 177 -16.10 -1.01 -16.70
N ASN A 178 -15.64 -1.93 -17.52
CA ASN A 178 -16.44 -3.10 -17.96
C ASN A 178 -17.81 -2.80 -18.66
N SER A 179 -18.68 -1.90 -18.18
CA SER A 179 -20.00 -1.58 -18.76
C SER A 179 -20.02 -0.29 -19.58
N THR A 180 -19.10 0.66 -19.37
CA THR A 180 -19.02 1.87 -20.22
C THR A 180 -18.59 1.50 -21.64
N PRO A 181 -19.38 1.81 -22.68
CA PRO A 181 -19.03 1.47 -24.06
C PRO A 181 -17.82 2.24 -24.59
N PHE A 182 -17.13 1.67 -25.58
CA PHE A 182 -16.19 2.42 -26.41
C PHE A 182 -16.93 3.46 -27.25
N TRP A 183 -16.22 4.53 -27.58
CA TRP A 183 -16.64 5.51 -28.55
C TRP A 183 -16.98 4.82 -29.88
N ALA A 184 -18.05 5.26 -30.52
CA ALA A 184 -18.48 4.77 -31.82
C ALA A 184 -18.85 5.95 -32.71
N ALA A 185 -18.61 5.82 -34.02
CA ALA A 185 -18.91 6.85 -35.00
C ALA A 185 -20.41 7.04 -35.20
N SER A 186 -20.82 8.28 -35.48
CA SER A 186 -22.20 8.64 -35.84
C SER A 186 -23.26 8.22 -34.81
N GLN A 187 -22.90 8.20 -33.54
CA GLN A 187 -23.78 7.78 -32.45
C GLN A 187 -24.42 8.99 -31.76
N SER A 188 -25.72 8.93 -31.51
CA SER A 188 -26.41 9.92 -30.67
C SER A 188 -26.03 9.74 -29.19
N ILE A 189 -25.64 10.83 -28.53
CA ILE A 189 -25.13 10.87 -27.16
C ILE A 189 -25.88 11.93 -26.36
N SER A 190 -26.43 11.53 -25.21
CA SER A 190 -27.05 12.44 -24.24
C SER A 190 -26.03 13.04 -23.27
N VAL A 191 -26.30 14.23 -22.74
CA VAL A 191 -25.48 14.84 -21.66
C VAL A 191 -25.33 13.86 -20.49
N GLY A 192 -24.13 13.79 -19.93
CA GLY A 192 -23.77 12.89 -18.83
C GLY A 192 -23.35 11.48 -19.27
N THR A 193 -23.53 11.12 -20.56
CA THR A 193 -23.06 9.84 -21.09
C THR A 193 -21.54 9.76 -21.10
N TRP A 194 -21.01 8.59 -20.78
CA TRP A 194 -19.58 8.30 -20.80
C TRP A 194 -19.18 7.41 -22.00
N ARG A 195 -17.99 7.65 -22.55
CA ARG A 195 -17.35 6.81 -23.59
C ARG A 195 -15.87 6.58 -23.30
N ARG A 196 -15.37 5.41 -23.67
CA ARG A 196 -13.93 5.11 -23.69
C ARG A 196 -13.35 5.39 -25.06
N ILE A 197 -12.12 5.87 -25.10
CA ILE A 197 -11.38 5.94 -26.36
C ILE A 197 -10.41 4.76 -26.50
N ALA A 198 -10.02 4.46 -27.73
CA ALA A 198 -9.18 3.31 -28.08
C ALA A 198 -7.79 3.29 -27.43
N ASP A 199 -7.31 4.41 -26.87
CA ASP A 199 -5.96 4.52 -26.29
C ASP A 199 -5.87 4.06 -24.82
N TRP A 200 -6.99 3.69 -24.21
CA TRP A 200 -7.11 3.25 -22.81
C TRP A 200 -6.56 4.25 -21.78
N LYS A 201 -6.21 5.47 -22.19
CA LYS A 201 -5.63 6.51 -21.35
C LYS A 201 -6.63 7.57 -20.96
N TYR A 202 -7.68 7.78 -21.76
CA TYR A 202 -8.71 8.77 -21.47
C TYR A 202 -10.16 8.25 -21.60
N MET A 203 -11.07 8.99 -20.99
CA MET A 203 -12.52 8.82 -21.06
C MET A 203 -13.17 10.16 -21.39
N LEU A 204 -14.35 10.10 -22.00
CA LEU A 204 -15.10 11.28 -22.44
C LEU A 204 -16.43 11.34 -21.69
N LYS A 205 -16.74 12.47 -21.04
CA LYS A 205 -18.08 12.78 -20.49
C LYS A 205 -18.77 13.78 -21.40
N CYS A 206 -19.96 13.45 -21.89
CA CYS A 206 -20.72 14.35 -22.74
C CYS A 206 -21.22 15.53 -21.90
N THR A 207 -20.82 16.75 -22.28
CA THR A 207 -21.28 18.00 -21.65
C THR A 207 -22.32 18.71 -22.51
N VAL A 208 -22.34 18.45 -23.82
CA VAL A 208 -23.38 18.92 -24.75
C VAL A 208 -23.80 17.75 -25.64
N ALA A 209 -25.08 17.39 -25.57
CA ALA A 209 -25.66 16.30 -26.36
C ALA A 209 -25.55 16.56 -27.86
N GLY A 210 -25.43 15.48 -28.63
CA GLY A 210 -25.29 15.55 -30.08
C GLY A 210 -25.02 14.18 -30.69
N THR A 211 -24.48 14.18 -31.90
CA THR A 211 -24.05 12.98 -32.62
C THR A 211 -22.54 13.01 -32.77
N THR A 212 -21.85 11.92 -32.41
CA THR A 212 -20.39 11.79 -32.57
C THR A 212 -19.98 11.90 -34.03
N GLY A 213 -18.74 12.32 -34.27
CA GLY A 213 -18.16 12.42 -35.60
C GLY A 213 -17.93 11.05 -36.26
N THR A 214 -17.32 11.09 -37.44
CA THR A 214 -16.98 9.88 -38.20
C THR A 214 -15.67 9.23 -37.73
N THR A 215 -14.87 9.92 -36.92
CA THR A 215 -13.60 9.43 -36.38
C THR A 215 -13.48 9.80 -34.91
N GLN A 216 -12.94 8.86 -34.12
CA GLN A 216 -12.76 9.07 -32.70
C GLN A 216 -11.84 10.27 -32.44
N PRO A 217 -12.18 11.18 -31.51
CA PRO A 217 -11.29 12.26 -31.13
C PRO A 217 -10.00 11.70 -30.51
N ALA A 218 -8.85 12.25 -30.92
CA ALA A 218 -7.55 11.97 -30.34
C ALA A 218 -7.31 12.95 -29.19
N SER A 219 -7.46 12.52 -27.94
CA SER A 219 -7.11 13.35 -26.80
C SER A 219 -5.74 13.02 -26.24
N THR A 220 -5.05 14.03 -25.72
CA THR A 220 -3.74 13.89 -25.09
C THR A 220 -3.66 14.55 -23.71
N THR A 221 -4.74 15.20 -23.25
CA THR A 221 -4.72 16.01 -22.03
C THR A 221 -6.01 15.87 -21.21
N ASP A 222 -5.83 15.57 -19.92
CA ASP A 222 -6.89 15.54 -18.92
C ASP A 222 -7.53 16.92 -18.69
N GLY A 223 -8.87 16.98 -18.65
CA GLY A 223 -9.65 18.23 -18.49
C GLY A 223 -9.90 19.01 -19.79
N GLU A 224 -9.36 18.56 -20.93
CA GLU A 224 -9.62 19.15 -22.24
C GLU A 224 -11.13 19.13 -22.57
N ILE A 225 -11.63 20.19 -23.21
CA ILE A 225 -12.97 20.21 -23.80
C ILE A 225 -12.80 20.05 -25.31
N LEU A 226 -13.44 19.03 -25.88
CA LEU A 226 -13.34 18.74 -27.31
C LEU A 226 -14.71 18.63 -27.96
N THR A 227 -14.78 19.05 -29.21
CA THR A 227 -15.97 18.90 -30.05
C THR A 227 -15.76 17.70 -30.98
N ASP A 228 -16.74 16.82 -31.02
CA ASP A 228 -16.74 15.57 -31.79
C ASP A 228 -18.09 15.42 -32.50
N GLY A 229 -18.11 15.70 -33.80
CA GLY A 229 -19.35 15.91 -34.52
C GLY A 229 -20.12 17.10 -33.94
N THR A 230 -21.32 16.86 -33.43
CA THR A 230 -22.10 17.87 -32.69
C THR A 230 -22.08 17.67 -31.18
N VAL A 231 -21.39 16.63 -30.67
CA VAL A 231 -21.19 16.41 -29.24
C VAL A 231 -20.06 17.28 -28.72
N THR A 232 -20.20 17.81 -27.51
CA THR A 232 -19.06 18.33 -26.74
C THR A 232 -18.73 17.36 -25.62
N TRP A 233 -17.46 16.99 -25.53
CA TRP A 233 -16.93 16.13 -24.50
C TRP A 233 -16.00 16.91 -23.59
N GLN A 234 -16.02 16.56 -22.30
CA GLN A 234 -14.92 16.82 -21.40
C GLN A 234 -14.10 15.55 -21.23
N VAL A 235 -12.77 15.68 -21.37
CA VAL A 235 -11.82 14.59 -21.26
C VAL A 235 -11.42 14.38 -19.82
N TYR A 236 -11.35 13.11 -19.43
CA TYR A 236 -10.84 12.66 -18.15
C TYR A 236 -9.75 11.61 -18.38
N GLN A 237 -8.63 11.72 -17.69
CA GLN A 237 -7.63 10.65 -17.65
C GLN A 237 -8.28 9.39 -17.06
N SER A 238 -8.24 8.29 -17.81
CA SER A 238 -8.85 7.03 -17.39
C SER A 238 -8.12 6.46 -16.18
N ALA A 239 -8.90 5.94 -15.22
CA ALA A 239 -8.39 5.28 -14.02
C ALA A 239 -7.95 3.82 -14.26
N ALA A 240 -7.61 3.44 -15.50
CA ALA A 240 -7.30 2.05 -15.88
C ALA A 240 -5.95 1.55 -15.33
N VAL A 241 -5.10 2.45 -14.84
CA VAL A 241 -3.81 2.15 -14.22
C VAL A 241 -3.82 2.81 -12.85
N GLY A 242 -3.29 2.14 -11.81
CA GLY A 242 -3.25 2.73 -10.48
C GLY A 242 -2.66 4.14 -10.48
N VAL A 243 -3.19 5.00 -9.60
CA VAL A 243 -2.84 6.41 -9.59
C VAL A 243 -1.65 6.62 -8.67
N TYR A 244 -0.54 7.11 -9.22
CA TYR A 244 0.52 7.70 -8.41
C TYR A 244 -0.06 8.90 -7.67
N GLY A 245 -0.17 8.78 -6.35
CA GLY A 245 -0.85 9.73 -5.50
C GLY A 245 -0.04 10.02 -4.26
N TYR A 246 -0.14 11.27 -3.79
CA TYR A 246 0.50 11.67 -2.54
C TYR A 246 -0.52 11.64 -1.41
N THR A 247 -0.33 10.69 -0.50
CA THR A 247 -1.22 10.39 0.63
C THR A 247 -0.41 10.21 1.91
N PRO A 248 -1.08 10.08 3.07
CA PRO A 248 -0.35 9.78 4.30
C PRO A 248 0.53 8.53 4.13
N LEU A 249 1.71 8.52 4.74
CA LEU A 249 2.62 7.38 4.81
C LEU A 249 2.23 6.38 5.91
N ALA A 250 1.61 6.90 6.98
CA ALA A 250 1.04 6.16 8.09
C ALA A 250 -0.07 7.00 8.76
N ILE A 251 -0.97 6.34 9.46
CA ILE A 251 -2.05 6.96 10.23
C ILE A 251 -1.87 6.58 11.69
N HIS A 252 -1.48 7.57 12.49
CA HIS A 252 -1.20 7.43 13.90
C HIS A 252 -2.43 7.81 14.71
N GLY A 253 -2.54 7.23 15.90
CA GLY A 253 -3.57 7.59 16.84
C GLY A 253 -3.24 7.11 18.24
N LYS A 254 -4.02 7.62 19.19
CA LYS A 254 -3.93 7.28 20.60
C LYS A 254 -4.98 6.26 20.98
N THR A 255 -4.55 5.07 21.38
CA THR A 255 -5.40 3.96 21.81
C THR A 255 -5.47 3.87 23.33
N LYS A 256 -6.55 3.31 23.86
CA LYS A 256 -6.75 3.14 25.32
C LYS A 256 -5.77 2.14 25.96
N GLU A 257 -5.34 1.17 25.17
CA GLU A 257 -4.37 0.13 25.53
C GLU A 257 -3.37 -0.01 24.38
N PRO A 258 -2.15 -0.54 24.63
CA PRO A 258 -1.23 -0.82 23.54
C PRO A 258 -1.91 -1.67 22.48
N LYS A 259 -1.70 -1.33 21.20
CA LYS A 259 -2.20 -2.12 20.07
C LYS A 259 -1.06 -2.51 19.14
N PRO A 260 -1.11 -3.70 18.53
CA PRO A 260 -0.14 -4.09 17.52
C PRO A 260 -0.18 -3.12 16.32
N SER A 261 0.98 -2.89 15.71
CA SER A 261 1.14 -2.09 14.50
C SER A 261 2.21 -2.77 13.66
N ILE A 262 1.85 -3.17 12.45
CA ILE A 262 2.65 -4.13 11.66
C ILE A 262 3.34 -3.43 10.48
N ALA A 263 4.67 -3.46 10.47
CA ALA A 263 5.47 -3.14 9.31
C ALA A 263 5.51 -4.35 8.37
N VAL A 264 5.06 -4.17 7.14
CA VAL A 264 5.07 -5.23 6.12
C VAL A 264 6.22 -4.95 5.15
N ILE A 265 7.29 -5.73 5.26
CA ILE A 265 8.52 -5.57 4.48
C ILE A 265 8.63 -6.75 3.52
N GLY A 266 8.82 -6.49 2.23
CA GLY A 266 9.17 -7.54 1.30
C GLY A 266 9.22 -7.14 -0.16
N ASP A 267 9.26 -8.12 -1.04
CA ASP A 267 9.39 -7.88 -2.48
C ASP A 267 8.07 -8.03 -3.26
N SER A 268 8.11 -8.49 -4.51
CA SER A 268 6.91 -8.67 -5.34
C SER A 268 5.96 -9.71 -4.75
N ILE A 269 6.46 -10.68 -3.98
CA ILE A 269 5.64 -11.73 -3.39
C ILE A 269 4.84 -11.19 -2.19
N MET A 270 5.48 -10.52 -1.23
CA MET A 270 4.76 -9.82 -0.16
C MET A 270 3.84 -8.72 -0.68
N TRP A 271 4.25 -8.03 -1.76
CA TRP A 271 3.41 -7.07 -2.47
C TRP A 271 2.16 -7.72 -3.07
N GLY A 272 2.18 -9.02 -3.41
CA GLY A 272 1.01 -9.75 -3.91
C GLY A 272 0.98 -9.94 -5.42
N ALA A 273 2.13 -9.86 -6.11
CA ALA A 273 2.21 -10.17 -7.53
C ALA A 273 1.62 -11.56 -7.82
N GLY A 274 0.68 -11.63 -8.74
CA GLY A 274 -0.02 -12.86 -9.10
C GLY A 274 -1.27 -13.17 -8.27
N ASP A 275 -1.51 -12.39 -7.22
CA ASP A 275 -2.82 -12.38 -6.59
C ASP A 275 -3.86 -11.72 -7.51
N LYS A 276 -5.14 -12.07 -7.35
CA LYS A 276 -6.25 -11.39 -8.01
C LYS A 276 -7.20 -10.88 -6.96
N ASN A 277 -7.45 -9.58 -6.99
CA ASN A 277 -8.42 -8.95 -6.11
C ASN A 277 -9.85 -9.39 -6.49
N PRO A 278 -10.66 -9.92 -5.55
CA PRO A 278 -12.03 -10.34 -5.83
C PRO A 278 -12.98 -9.17 -6.15
N ILE A 279 -12.66 -7.94 -5.73
CA ILE A 279 -13.48 -6.75 -5.96
C ILE A 279 -13.26 -6.19 -7.38
N ASN A 280 -12.04 -6.30 -7.92
CA ASN A 280 -11.72 -5.82 -9.27
C ASN A 280 -10.72 -6.75 -9.97
N PRO A 281 -11.21 -7.79 -10.67
CA PRO A 281 -10.36 -8.80 -11.34
C PRO A 281 -9.48 -8.23 -12.45
N SER A 282 -9.76 -7.00 -12.90
CA SER A 282 -9.05 -6.31 -13.99
C SER A 282 -7.89 -5.43 -13.50
N VAL A 283 -7.66 -5.33 -12.18
CA VAL A 283 -6.41 -4.79 -11.61
C VAL A 283 -5.59 -6.00 -11.18
N GLY A 284 -4.38 -6.16 -11.70
CA GLY A 284 -3.41 -7.12 -11.14
C GLY A 284 -3.30 -6.92 -9.62
N GLY A 285 -3.11 -8.02 -8.87
CA GLY A 285 -3.18 -8.09 -7.41
C GLY A 285 -2.09 -7.38 -6.62
N ASP A 286 -1.68 -6.21 -7.10
CA ASP A 286 -0.47 -5.51 -6.72
C ASP A 286 -0.38 -5.00 -5.27
N ASN A 287 -1.23 -5.43 -4.30
CA ASN A 287 -1.15 -5.14 -2.85
C ASN A 287 -2.08 -6.02 -1.96
N TYR A 288 -2.60 -7.14 -2.47
CA TYR A 288 -3.48 -8.03 -1.69
C TYR A 288 -2.79 -9.30 -1.23
N GLY A 289 -1.45 -9.30 -1.21
CA GLY A 289 -0.65 -10.49 -0.91
C GLY A 289 -1.03 -11.20 0.39
N PHE A 290 -0.48 -12.40 0.54
CA PHE A 290 -0.82 -13.37 1.60
C PHE A 290 -0.89 -12.76 3.01
N LEU A 291 0.02 -11.86 3.38
CA LEU A 291 0.02 -11.23 4.71
C LEU A 291 -1.12 -10.23 4.88
N ILE A 292 -1.42 -9.42 3.86
CA ILE A 292 -2.53 -8.46 3.90
C ILE A 292 -3.86 -9.20 4.05
N ARG A 293 -4.01 -10.33 3.36
CA ARG A 293 -5.16 -11.23 3.55
C ARG A 293 -5.22 -11.81 4.95
N ALA A 294 -4.08 -12.20 5.53
CA ALA A 294 -4.06 -12.81 6.86
C ALA A 294 -4.49 -11.82 7.94
N ILE A 295 -3.98 -10.57 7.88
CA ILE A 295 -4.32 -9.54 8.87
C ILE A 295 -5.73 -8.98 8.65
N ASN A 296 -6.26 -9.00 7.42
CA ASN A 296 -7.64 -8.70 7.05
C ASN A 296 -8.27 -7.50 7.80
N ASN A 297 -7.57 -6.36 7.83
CA ASN A 297 -8.01 -5.14 8.53
C ASN A 297 -8.25 -5.28 10.06
N ASN A 298 -7.82 -6.37 10.68
CA ASN A 298 -7.85 -6.54 12.14
C ASN A 298 -6.69 -5.83 12.84
N PHE A 299 -5.69 -5.41 12.08
CA PHE A 299 -4.50 -4.74 12.58
C PHE A 299 -4.22 -3.45 11.81
N GLY A 300 -3.65 -2.46 12.49
CA GLY A 300 -3.03 -1.34 11.81
C GLY A 300 -1.71 -1.77 11.19
N TYR A 301 -1.46 -1.38 9.94
CA TYR A 301 -0.27 -1.80 9.22
C TYR A 301 0.23 -0.73 8.23
N SER A 302 1.49 -0.83 7.83
CA SER A 302 2.03 -0.11 6.67
C SER A 302 2.73 -1.07 5.73
N ALA A 303 2.31 -1.06 4.47
CA ALA A 303 2.89 -1.87 3.40
C ALA A 303 4.08 -1.14 2.78
N LEU A 304 5.28 -1.64 3.06
CA LEU A 304 6.55 -1.06 2.64
C LEU A 304 7.27 -1.95 1.61
N CYS A 305 6.53 -2.83 0.95
CA CYS A 305 7.04 -3.76 -0.06
C CYS A 305 7.46 -3.04 -1.34
N ILE A 306 8.44 -3.58 -2.06
CA ILE A 306 8.82 -3.11 -3.40
C ILE A 306 9.00 -4.30 -4.33
N SER A 307 8.22 -4.34 -5.41
CA SER A 307 8.34 -5.39 -6.45
C SER A 307 9.79 -5.57 -6.93
N GLY A 308 10.24 -6.83 -7.00
CA GLY A 308 11.58 -7.24 -7.42
C GLY A 308 12.73 -6.84 -6.48
N GLU A 309 12.45 -6.31 -5.28
CA GLU A 309 13.47 -5.87 -4.34
C GLU A 309 14.30 -7.05 -3.80
N ALA A 310 15.60 -6.83 -3.72
CA ALA A 310 16.58 -7.78 -3.19
C ALA A 310 17.10 -7.22 -1.87
N THR A 311 17.57 -8.06 -0.97
CA THR A 311 18.05 -7.68 0.36
C THR A 311 19.10 -6.58 0.32
N ARG A 312 20.06 -6.64 -0.62
CA ARG A 312 21.10 -5.58 -0.81
C ARG A 312 20.51 -4.21 -1.13
N HIS A 313 19.37 -4.17 -1.83
CA HIS A 313 18.75 -2.91 -2.19
C HIS A 313 18.16 -2.26 -0.94
N PHE A 314 17.52 -3.05 -0.07
CA PHE A 314 16.99 -2.59 1.20
C PHE A 314 18.11 -2.14 2.14
N VAL A 315 19.15 -2.95 2.40
CA VAL A 315 20.23 -2.56 3.34
C VAL A 315 21.08 -1.40 2.85
N GLY A 316 21.17 -1.22 1.53
CA GLY A 316 21.85 -0.10 0.90
C GLY A 316 21.03 1.19 0.94
N MET A 317 20.92 1.84 -0.22
CA MET A 317 20.32 3.17 -0.34
C MET A 317 18.81 3.20 -0.20
N ARG A 318 18.07 2.06 -0.32
CA ARG A 318 16.60 2.07 -0.44
C ARG A 318 15.81 2.02 0.88
N ARG A 319 16.45 2.22 2.05
CA ARG A 319 15.77 2.20 3.38
C ARG A 319 15.81 3.49 4.20
N LYS A 320 16.80 4.38 4.00
CA LYS A 320 17.00 5.68 4.66
C LYS A 320 15.74 6.50 4.98
N PHE A 321 14.73 6.59 4.12
CA PHE A 321 13.46 7.29 4.41
C PHE A 321 12.30 6.34 4.66
N ARG A 322 12.15 5.28 3.86
CA ARG A 322 11.09 4.27 4.03
C ARG A 322 11.07 3.65 5.43
N ILE A 323 12.23 3.40 6.03
CA ILE A 323 12.31 2.85 7.39
C ILE A 323 11.70 3.79 8.45
N ARG A 324 11.67 5.11 8.21
CA ARG A 324 11.10 6.09 9.15
C ARG A 324 9.58 5.97 9.26
N VAL A 325 8.91 5.30 8.33
CA VAL A 325 7.48 4.97 8.46
C VAL A 325 7.24 3.96 9.58
N THR A 326 8.25 3.16 9.93
CA THR A 326 8.16 2.14 10.99
C THR A 326 8.31 2.71 12.40
N ASP A 327 8.53 4.01 12.57
CA ASP A 327 8.74 4.63 13.88
C ASP A 327 7.52 4.37 14.80
N GLY A 328 7.74 3.67 15.92
CA GLY A 328 6.71 3.31 16.90
C GLY A 328 5.81 2.13 16.49
N MET A 329 6.12 1.45 15.39
CA MET A 329 5.52 0.14 15.09
C MET A 329 6.04 -0.92 16.07
N THR A 330 5.26 -1.98 16.27
CA THR A 330 5.55 -3.00 17.30
C THR A 330 5.95 -4.34 16.71
N HIS A 331 5.59 -4.60 15.44
CA HIS A 331 5.85 -5.86 14.76
C HIS A 331 6.35 -5.58 13.35
N ALA A 332 7.22 -6.44 12.84
CA ALA A 332 7.60 -6.46 11.45
C ALA A 332 7.52 -7.87 10.90
N VAL A 333 7.02 -8.01 9.68
CA VAL A 333 7.08 -9.26 8.92
C VAL A 333 7.93 -9.02 7.68
N VAL A 334 8.94 -9.85 7.48
CA VAL A 334 9.95 -9.71 6.43
C VAL A 334 9.90 -10.92 5.49
N GLU A 335 9.62 -10.67 4.22
CA GLU A 335 9.74 -11.63 3.13
C GLU A 335 10.71 -11.06 2.10
N HIS A 336 11.95 -11.53 2.13
CA HIS A 336 12.98 -11.10 1.19
C HIS A 336 13.98 -12.23 0.95
N GLY A 337 14.63 -12.17 -0.21
CA GLY A 337 15.78 -13.02 -0.55
C GLY A 337 15.59 -13.78 -1.86
N ILE A 338 14.36 -13.96 -2.35
CA ILE A 338 14.14 -14.73 -3.58
C ILE A 338 14.75 -14.05 -4.81
N ASN A 339 14.66 -12.71 -4.87
CA ASN A 339 15.30 -11.93 -5.91
C ASN A 339 16.84 -12.01 -5.85
N ASP A 340 17.42 -12.14 -4.66
CA ASP A 340 18.87 -12.36 -4.50
C ASP A 340 19.30 -13.75 -5.00
N VAL A 341 18.52 -14.79 -4.67
CA VAL A 341 18.75 -16.17 -5.15
C VAL A 341 18.71 -16.22 -6.68
N ASN A 342 17.70 -15.60 -7.30
CA ASN A 342 17.57 -15.54 -8.76
C ASN A 342 18.70 -14.74 -9.43
N GLN A 343 19.35 -13.84 -8.70
CA GLN A 343 20.51 -13.08 -9.17
C GLN A 343 21.85 -13.79 -8.89
N GLY A 344 21.83 -15.01 -8.34
CA GLY A 344 23.03 -15.81 -8.11
C GLY A 344 23.88 -15.37 -6.93
N ARG A 345 23.29 -14.66 -5.95
CA ARG A 345 24.01 -14.30 -4.73
C ARG A 345 24.18 -15.50 -3.82
N SER A 346 25.30 -15.50 -3.09
CA SER A 346 25.63 -16.56 -2.14
C SER A 346 24.72 -16.53 -0.90
N PHE A 347 24.63 -17.66 -0.18
CA PHE A 347 23.93 -17.74 1.09
C PHE A 347 24.46 -16.71 2.08
N GLU A 348 25.79 -16.58 2.21
CA GLU A 348 26.45 -15.72 3.16
C GLU A 348 26.13 -14.23 2.92
N GLU A 349 26.08 -13.81 1.65
CA GLU A 349 25.67 -12.46 1.28
C GLU A 349 24.23 -12.16 1.62
N ILE A 350 23.31 -13.09 1.36
CA ILE A 350 21.87 -12.90 1.59
C ILE A 350 21.60 -12.92 3.10
N GLN A 351 22.18 -13.89 3.81
CA GLN A 351 22.09 -14.03 5.26
C GLN A 351 22.57 -12.76 5.96
N GLY A 352 23.72 -12.21 5.57
CA GLY A 352 24.26 -10.97 6.14
C GLY A 352 23.27 -9.79 6.00
N ASN A 353 22.72 -9.58 4.81
CA ASN A 353 21.76 -8.48 4.62
C ASN A 353 20.44 -8.73 5.36
N LEU A 354 19.96 -9.98 5.43
CA LEU A 354 18.75 -10.30 6.20
C LEU A 354 18.95 -10.01 7.68
N LEU A 355 20.11 -10.38 8.25
CA LEU A 355 20.47 -10.02 9.62
C LEU A 355 20.52 -8.50 9.82
N ASP A 356 21.06 -7.74 8.87
CA ASP A 356 21.06 -6.27 8.94
C ASP A 356 19.63 -5.69 8.93
N ILE A 357 18.72 -6.27 8.15
CA ILE A 357 17.30 -5.88 8.13
C ILE A 357 16.65 -6.20 9.48
N TYR A 358 16.85 -7.42 9.99
CA TYR A 358 16.26 -7.86 11.25
C TYR A 358 16.77 -7.04 12.44
N ASN A 359 18.07 -6.74 12.48
CA ASN A 359 18.68 -5.91 13.52
C ASN A 359 18.18 -4.47 13.47
N GLU A 360 18.06 -3.87 12.27
CA GLU A 360 17.49 -2.52 12.13
C GLU A 360 16.07 -2.45 12.71
N LEU A 361 15.20 -3.41 12.35
CA LEU A 361 13.82 -3.45 12.81
C LEU A 361 13.73 -3.76 14.32
N SER A 362 14.52 -4.71 14.82
CA SER A 362 14.57 -5.08 16.23
C SER A 362 15.08 -3.92 17.10
N SER A 363 16.08 -3.16 16.63
CA SER A 363 16.63 -1.99 17.33
C SER A 363 15.59 -0.88 17.55
N ARG A 364 14.51 -0.88 16.76
CA ARG A 364 13.36 0.03 16.88
C ARG A 364 12.29 -0.48 17.85
N GLY A 365 12.55 -1.60 18.53
CA GLY A 365 11.65 -2.23 19.50
C GLY A 365 10.61 -3.17 18.89
N MET A 366 10.74 -3.55 17.60
CA MET A 366 9.80 -4.44 16.95
C MET A 366 10.11 -5.91 17.23
N LYS A 367 9.05 -6.72 17.39
CA LYS A 367 9.13 -8.18 17.21
C LYS A 367 9.21 -8.49 15.72
N VAL A 368 10.27 -9.17 15.28
CA VAL A 368 10.55 -9.39 13.85
C VAL A 368 10.26 -10.84 13.48
N TYR A 369 9.46 -11.06 12.44
CA TYR A 369 9.14 -12.37 11.89
C TYR A 369 9.61 -12.46 10.44
N ALA A 370 10.18 -13.60 10.05
CA ALA A 370 10.59 -13.86 8.67
C ALA A 370 9.64 -14.85 7.99
N CYS A 371 9.52 -14.78 6.67
CA CYS A 371 8.83 -15.79 5.85
C CYS A 371 9.85 -16.70 5.16
N THR A 372 9.55 -18.00 5.04
CA THR A 372 10.36 -18.90 4.20
C THR A 372 10.13 -18.63 2.70
N LEU A 373 11.19 -18.69 1.91
CA LEU A 373 11.22 -18.38 0.49
C LEU A 373 10.51 -19.48 -0.32
N VAL A 374 9.58 -19.09 -1.19
CA VAL A 374 8.85 -20.00 -2.10
C VAL A 374 9.76 -20.56 -3.21
N PRO A 375 9.43 -21.70 -3.84
CA PRO A 375 10.23 -22.26 -4.93
C PRO A 375 10.26 -21.36 -6.17
N VAL A 376 11.24 -21.61 -7.07
CA VAL A 376 11.28 -21.01 -8.41
C VAL A 376 11.55 -22.10 -9.43
N THR A 377 10.68 -22.25 -10.43
CA THR A 377 10.81 -23.29 -11.45
C THR A 377 10.70 -22.73 -12.86
N ASP A 378 11.23 -23.47 -13.83
CA ASP A 378 10.79 -23.43 -15.22
C ASP A 378 9.74 -24.52 -15.44
N SER A 379 8.99 -24.44 -16.54
CA SER A 379 8.02 -25.46 -16.93
C SER A 379 7.99 -25.68 -18.44
N THR A 380 7.74 -26.92 -18.86
CA THR A 380 7.53 -27.30 -20.26
C THR A 380 6.06 -27.38 -20.65
N ASP A 381 5.13 -27.21 -19.70
CA ASP A 381 3.68 -27.31 -19.92
C ASP A 381 2.86 -26.16 -19.31
N GLY A 382 3.51 -25.02 -19.03
CA GLY A 382 2.86 -23.87 -18.42
C GLY A 382 2.41 -24.12 -16.98
N TRP A 383 3.20 -24.89 -16.23
CA TRP A 383 2.96 -25.35 -14.85
C TRP A 383 1.65 -26.13 -14.70
N ALA A 384 1.21 -26.80 -15.77
CA ALA A 384 0.02 -27.64 -15.74
C ALA A 384 0.23 -28.88 -14.87
N THR A 385 1.47 -29.39 -14.78
CA THR A 385 1.81 -30.56 -13.95
C THR A 385 3.08 -30.35 -13.14
N GLU A 386 3.18 -31.02 -11.99
CA GLU A 386 4.36 -30.96 -11.11
C GLU A 386 5.59 -31.64 -11.75
N LYS A 387 5.37 -32.71 -12.52
CA LYS A 387 6.43 -33.47 -13.20
C LYS A 387 7.16 -32.67 -14.29
N ASN A 388 6.45 -31.75 -14.94
CA ASN A 388 6.99 -30.94 -16.03
C ASN A 388 7.60 -29.62 -15.54
N GLN A 389 7.83 -29.50 -14.24
CA GLN A 389 8.59 -28.41 -13.66
C GLN A 389 10.05 -28.81 -13.47
N SER A 390 10.95 -27.86 -13.67
CA SER A 390 12.36 -27.99 -13.33
C SER A 390 12.78 -26.85 -12.41
N VAL A 391 13.48 -27.19 -11.34
CA VAL A 391 14.05 -26.24 -10.39
C VAL A 391 15.00 -25.26 -11.10
N LYS A 392 14.90 -23.95 -10.80
CA LYS A 392 15.84 -22.93 -11.31
C LYS A 392 17.19 -22.97 -10.59
N GLY A 393 18.18 -22.30 -11.19
CA GLY A 393 19.52 -22.15 -10.60
C GLY A 393 19.49 -21.59 -9.18
N ASN A 394 20.46 -22.00 -8.36
CA ASN A 394 20.67 -21.57 -6.96
C ASN A 394 19.64 -22.08 -5.94
N GLU A 395 18.88 -23.12 -6.25
CA GLU A 395 17.96 -23.73 -5.28
C GLU A 395 18.63 -24.18 -3.98
N ALA A 396 19.87 -24.68 -4.06
CA ALA A 396 20.64 -25.03 -2.87
C ALA A 396 20.84 -23.84 -1.91
N VAL A 397 20.87 -22.60 -2.43
CA VAL A 397 20.92 -21.38 -1.62
C VAL A 397 19.56 -21.11 -0.99
N ARG A 398 18.46 -21.23 -1.76
CA ARG A 398 17.09 -21.04 -1.24
C ARG A 398 16.78 -21.99 -0.08
N THR A 399 17.04 -23.28 -0.27
CA THR A 399 16.75 -24.29 0.76
C THR A 399 17.60 -24.09 2.01
N ARG A 400 18.88 -23.75 1.84
CA ARG A 400 19.77 -23.38 2.96
C ARG A 400 19.30 -22.13 3.70
N LEU A 401 18.78 -21.11 2.99
CA LEU A 401 18.15 -19.94 3.61
C LEU A 401 16.90 -20.30 4.40
N ASN A 402 16.02 -21.14 3.85
CA ASN A 402 14.81 -21.58 4.54
C ASN A 402 15.13 -22.38 5.80
N ASP A 403 16.09 -23.30 5.72
CA ASP A 403 16.55 -24.08 6.88
C ASP A 403 17.14 -23.17 7.95
N TRP A 404 17.91 -22.14 7.56
CA TRP A 404 18.40 -21.13 8.48
C TRP A 404 17.26 -20.30 9.12
N ILE A 405 16.30 -19.80 8.33
CA ILE A 405 15.14 -19.06 8.84
C ILE A 405 14.35 -19.87 9.87
N ARG A 406 14.15 -21.17 9.62
CA ARG A 406 13.46 -22.10 10.54
C ARG A 406 14.15 -22.26 11.88
N THR A 407 15.46 -21.99 11.97
CA THR A 407 16.16 -21.96 13.28
C THR A 407 15.80 -20.74 14.13
N THR A 408 15.05 -19.78 13.58
CA THR A 408 14.71 -18.50 14.22
C THR A 408 15.97 -17.77 14.72
N PRO A 409 16.92 -17.45 13.81
CA PRO A 409 18.16 -16.78 14.18
C PRO A 409 17.87 -15.43 14.85
N ALA A 410 18.60 -15.11 15.91
CA ALA A 410 18.50 -13.79 16.53
C ALA A 410 18.78 -12.69 15.48
N PRO A 411 18.01 -11.58 15.46
CA PRO A 411 17.03 -11.17 16.47
C PRO A 411 15.57 -11.53 16.14
N LEU A 412 15.31 -12.53 15.28
CA LEU A 412 13.94 -12.93 14.97
C LEU A 412 13.19 -13.39 16.22
N SER A 413 11.94 -12.98 16.30
CA SER A 413 10.95 -13.44 17.29
C SER A 413 10.22 -14.71 16.84
N GLY A 414 10.30 -15.04 15.55
CA GLY A 414 9.69 -16.22 14.95
C GLY A 414 9.80 -16.22 13.43
N TYR A 415 9.13 -17.19 12.79
CA TYR A 415 9.00 -17.26 11.34
C TYR A 415 7.61 -17.77 10.95
N PHE A 416 7.21 -17.51 9.71
CA PHE A 416 6.04 -18.09 9.06
C PHE A 416 6.48 -19.03 7.95
N GLU A 417 5.97 -20.26 7.97
CA GLU A 417 6.31 -21.31 7.00
C GLU A 417 5.48 -21.17 5.72
N THR A 418 5.83 -20.19 4.89
CA THR A 418 5.13 -19.94 3.62
C THR A 418 5.50 -20.93 2.53
N ALA A 419 6.75 -21.41 2.48
CA ALA A 419 7.22 -22.32 1.43
C ALA A 419 6.48 -23.66 1.42
N ASP A 420 6.36 -24.35 2.57
CA ASP A 420 5.69 -25.67 2.62
C ASP A 420 4.20 -25.62 2.22
N THR A 421 3.56 -24.45 2.26
CA THR A 421 2.16 -24.30 1.82
C THR A 421 2.01 -24.45 0.32
N VAL A 422 3.03 -24.04 -0.45
CA VAL A 422 2.98 -23.97 -1.92
C VAL A 422 3.91 -24.96 -2.61
N GLU A 423 4.77 -25.65 -1.86
CA GLU A 423 5.81 -26.55 -2.38
C GLU A 423 5.42 -28.03 -2.19
N THR A 424 5.65 -28.90 -3.21
CA THR A 424 5.14 -30.29 -3.22
C THR A 424 5.62 -31.13 -2.03
N SER A 425 6.83 -30.86 -1.57
CA SER A 425 7.35 -31.31 -0.29
C SER A 425 8.41 -30.32 0.18
N ARG A 426 8.77 -30.38 1.46
CA ARG A 426 9.76 -29.47 2.03
C ARG A 426 11.05 -29.49 1.22
N ASN A 427 11.46 -28.31 0.75
CA ASN A 427 12.71 -28.09 0.02
C ASN A 427 12.82 -28.93 -1.28
N SER A 428 11.70 -29.32 -1.91
CA SER A 428 11.68 -29.99 -3.22
C SER A 428 12.07 -29.08 -4.39
N GLY A 429 11.87 -27.77 -4.23
CA GLY A 429 12.01 -26.76 -5.26
C GLY A 429 10.87 -26.74 -6.28
N ILE A 430 9.80 -27.52 -6.07
CA ILE A 430 8.70 -27.70 -7.04
C ILE A 430 7.40 -27.13 -6.48
N TRP A 431 6.73 -26.26 -7.26
CA TRP A 431 5.41 -25.75 -6.91
C TRP A 431 4.37 -26.86 -6.95
N LYS A 432 3.47 -26.89 -5.96
CA LYS A 432 2.21 -27.63 -6.05
C LYS A 432 1.40 -27.11 -7.23
N GLN A 433 0.66 -28.02 -7.87
CA GLN A 433 -0.19 -27.67 -9.01
C GLN A 433 -1.13 -26.49 -8.69
N GLY A 434 -1.17 -25.49 -9.57
CA GLY A 434 -2.04 -24.31 -9.45
C GLY A 434 -1.58 -23.21 -8.50
N MET A 435 -0.46 -23.39 -7.79
CA MET A 435 0.03 -22.41 -6.80
C MET A 435 0.88 -21.29 -7.39
N VAL A 436 1.33 -21.42 -8.62
CA VAL A 436 2.18 -20.45 -9.33
C VAL A 436 1.36 -19.65 -10.35
N LEU A 437 1.69 -18.37 -10.52
CA LEU A 437 1.14 -17.53 -11.56
C LEU A 437 1.74 -17.94 -12.90
N THR A 438 0.91 -18.48 -13.79
CA THR A 438 1.39 -18.98 -15.09
C THR A 438 1.55 -17.89 -16.15
N THR A 439 0.89 -16.74 -15.96
CA THR A 439 0.82 -15.68 -16.97
C THR A 439 2.07 -14.80 -17.04
N ASP A 440 2.92 -14.83 -16.02
CA ASP A 440 4.20 -14.10 -16.05
C ASP A 440 5.29 -14.88 -16.80
N ASN A 441 5.11 -16.20 -16.96
CA ASN A 441 6.10 -17.11 -17.50
C ASN A 441 7.48 -17.02 -16.80
N LEU A 442 7.49 -16.68 -15.51
CA LEU A 442 8.70 -16.56 -14.68
C LEU A 442 8.83 -17.68 -13.66
N GLY A 443 7.72 -18.32 -13.28
CA GLY A 443 7.70 -19.43 -12.31
C GLY A 443 8.10 -19.03 -10.89
N ILE A 444 7.96 -17.75 -10.56
CA ILE A 444 8.39 -17.13 -9.30
C ILE A 444 7.22 -16.64 -8.45
N HIS A 445 6.18 -16.09 -9.07
CA HIS A 445 5.10 -15.44 -8.33
C HIS A 445 4.01 -16.46 -7.98
N PRO A 446 3.52 -16.48 -6.72
CA PRO A 446 2.33 -17.26 -6.39
C PRO A 446 1.12 -16.80 -7.21
N SER A 447 0.22 -17.72 -7.54
CA SER A 447 -1.11 -17.36 -8.02
C SER A 447 -1.97 -16.85 -6.86
N ALA A 448 -3.19 -16.39 -7.14
CA ALA A 448 -4.19 -16.13 -6.09
C ALA A 448 -4.42 -17.34 -5.17
N ALA A 449 -4.37 -18.57 -5.70
CA ALA A 449 -4.45 -19.78 -4.88
C ALA A 449 -3.19 -19.98 -4.03
N GLY A 450 -2.01 -19.69 -4.59
CA GLY A 450 -0.75 -19.69 -3.84
C GLY A 450 -0.75 -18.68 -2.68
N HIS A 451 -1.21 -17.46 -2.91
CA HIS A 451 -1.35 -16.45 -1.85
C HIS A 451 -2.33 -16.86 -0.76
N LEU A 452 -3.45 -17.51 -1.11
CA LEU A 452 -4.39 -18.07 -0.14
C LEU A 452 -3.77 -19.21 0.69
N ALA A 453 -2.96 -20.07 0.07
CA ALA A 453 -2.25 -21.12 0.78
C ALA A 453 -1.22 -20.53 1.76
N MET A 454 -0.43 -19.54 1.32
CA MET A 454 0.56 -18.85 2.14
C MET A 454 -0.09 -18.08 3.31
N MET A 455 -1.28 -17.49 3.09
CA MET A 455 -2.04 -16.80 4.13
C MET A 455 -2.31 -17.73 5.33
N ALA A 456 -2.58 -19.01 5.09
CA ALA A 456 -2.85 -19.98 6.15
C ALA A 456 -1.64 -20.29 7.04
N ALA A 457 -0.41 -19.96 6.60
CA ALA A 457 0.79 -20.08 7.42
C ALA A 457 1.00 -18.89 8.37
N ILE A 458 0.23 -17.81 8.23
CA ILE A 458 0.37 -16.62 9.06
C ILE A 458 -0.46 -16.78 10.32
N ASP A 459 0.21 -17.16 11.42
CA ASP A 459 -0.39 -17.11 12.75
C ASP A 459 -0.47 -15.66 13.24
N THR A 460 -1.63 -15.04 13.10
CA THR A 460 -1.86 -13.65 13.55
C THR A 460 -1.95 -13.50 15.07
N SER A 461 -2.05 -14.60 15.83
CA SER A 461 -2.12 -14.54 17.30
C SER A 461 -0.79 -14.09 17.93
N VAL A 462 0.31 -14.16 17.19
CA VAL A 462 1.64 -13.70 17.65
C VAL A 462 1.74 -12.18 17.71
N PHE A 463 0.83 -11.45 17.06
CA PHE A 463 0.79 -9.99 17.06
C PHE A 463 0.17 -9.47 18.38
N THR A 464 0.98 -9.48 19.42
CA THR A 464 0.63 -9.07 20.79
C THR A 464 1.66 -8.09 21.33
N VAL A 465 1.21 -7.12 22.13
CA VAL A 465 2.02 -6.01 22.66
C VAL A 465 2.10 -6.04 24.18
#